data_AF-A0A645CZ69-F1
#
_entry.id   AF-A0A645CZ69-F1
#
_cell.length_a   1.000
_cell.length_b   1.000
_cell.length_c   1.000
_cell.angle_alpha   90.00
_cell.angle_beta   90.00
_cell.angle_gamma   90.00
#
_symmetry.space_group_name_H-M   'P 1'
#
loop_
_entity.id
_entity.type
_entity.pdbx_description
1 polymer ?
#
loop_
_entity_poly.entity_id
_entity_poly.type
_entity_poly.pdbx_seq_one_letter_code
_entity_poly.pdbx_strand_id
1 'polypeptide(L)'
;MYAFAKSVFNMPDVTLPPPSEKNWIARFPFTTGENQATPVDVKKGIRVSDIKIGSAITGNFADNALVTSNWSGFYIANHRYVGFEIISNPLYSFKVTQIDLNMKKSTAQAVNGIFNYGKTFPPVTTKGAQKNGIATTSYSVVSLMANATTPAQTDANLCFGIGIATGTSLTEVISFDEITVYGEVIKPTITVPTILADADSIIFNTDKGQSQTRKITVFGELLENTVEISIVGDTNAHFSLDQHSATVTELEYGKNIQVNFSAQEAGEFTAELKIESDEAIKILPIKAVAVQTSAVNKVFSGKIWTEDNILHVKGKQHSVLSIYNLSGQLVLRQEQLPEYFQTKLPGKGVYFLKMGNDGMSVQKIVVQ
;
A
#
# COMPACT_ATOMS: atom_id res chain seq x y z
N MET A 1 -25.73 42.68 -26.38
CA MET A 1 -27.00 42.56 -25.62
C MET A 1 -26.74 42.34 -24.12
N TYR A 2 -25.88 41.41 -23.71
CA TYR A 2 -25.55 41.15 -22.29
C TYR A 2 -24.90 42.35 -21.57
N ALA A 3 -24.01 43.09 -22.24
CA ALA A 3 -23.38 44.30 -21.68
C ALA A 3 -24.36 45.47 -21.44
N PHE A 4 -25.45 45.55 -22.22
CA PHE A 4 -26.47 46.60 -22.06
C PHE A 4 -27.39 46.29 -20.85
N ALA A 5 -27.71 45.01 -20.62
CA ALA A 5 -28.48 44.61 -19.45
C ALA A 5 -27.72 44.82 -18.12
N LYS A 6 -26.39 44.66 -18.11
CA LYS A 6 -25.52 44.86 -16.94
C LYS A 6 -25.53 46.31 -16.43
N SER A 7 -25.54 47.31 -17.33
CA SER A 7 -25.51 48.72 -16.92
C SER A 7 -26.88 49.28 -16.51
N VAL A 8 -27.98 48.70 -17.00
CA VAL A 8 -29.33 49.23 -16.76
C VAL A 8 -30.01 48.54 -15.56
N PHE A 9 -29.74 47.26 -15.31
CA PHE A 9 -30.48 46.47 -14.32
C PHE A 9 -29.66 46.05 -13.08
N ASN A 10 -28.41 46.50 -12.95
CA ASN A 10 -27.54 46.21 -11.79
C ASN A 10 -27.52 44.71 -11.43
N MET A 11 -27.51 43.84 -12.46
CA MET A 11 -27.55 42.40 -12.26
C MET A 11 -26.24 41.91 -11.62
N PRO A 12 -26.29 41.08 -10.55
CA PRO A 12 -25.10 40.51 -9.95
C PRO A 12 -24.32 39.69 -10.99
N ASP A 13 -22.99 39.74 -10.92
CA ASP A 13 -22.11 39.03 -11.83
C ASP A 13 -22.30 37.52 -11.64
N VAL A 14 -23.12 36.92 -12.49
CA VAL A 14 -23.18 35.45 -12.63
C VAL A 14 -22.02 35.04 -13.55
N THR A 15 -20.79 35.39 -13.15
CA THR A 15 -19.62 34.78 -13.74
C THR A 15 -19.64 33.33 -13.28
N LEU A 16 -19.62 32.42 -14.25
CA LEU A 16 -19.32 31.01 -14.05
C LEU A 16 -18.22 30.87 -12.97
N PRO A 17 -18.32 29.87 -12.07
CA PRO A 17 -17.28 29.68 -11.06
C PRO A 17 -15.92 29.70 -11.76
N PRO A 18 -14.92 30.39 -11.18
CA PRO A 18 -13.59 30.41 -11.77
C PRO A 18 -13.17 28.97 -12.08
N PRO A 19 -12.51 28.71 -13.22
CA PRO A 19 -12.06 27.37 -13.57
C PRO A 19 -11.31 26.81 -12.36
N SER A 20 -11.73 25.63 -11.87
CA SER A 20 -11.16 25.01 -10.68
C SER A 20 -9.64 25.03 -10.80
N GLU A 21 -8.98 25.73 -9.88
CA GLU A 21 -7.52 25.84 -9.88
C GLU A 21 -6.93 24.42 -9.87
N LYS A 22 -6.04 24.12 -10.81
CA LYS A 22 -5.42 22.81 -10.91
C LYS A 22 -4.54 22.59 -9.68
N ASN A 23 -5.01 21.80 -8.72
CA ASN A 23 -4.27 21.48 -7.51
C ASN A 23 -3.40 20.23 -7.72
N TRP A 24 -2.07 20.40 -7.73
CA TRP A 24 -1.16 19.26 -7.76
C TRP A 24 -1.03 18.64 -6.37
N ILE A 25 -0.88 17.32 -6.33
CA ILE A 25 -0.67 16.54 -5.11
C ILE A 25 0.71 15.90 -5.03
N ALA A 26 1.43 15.79 -6.16
CA ALA A 26 2.81 15.34 -6.25
C ALA A 26 3.43 15.71 -7.60
N ARG A 27 4.76 15.81 -7.66
CA ARG A 27 5.53 16.06 -8.88
C ARG A 27 6.74 15.13 -8.97
N PHE A 28 7.15 14.81 -10.19
CA PHE A 28 8.36 14.05 -10.48
C PHE A 28 9.19 14.80 -11.52
N PRO A 29 9.95 15.84 -11.11
CA PRO A 29 10.93 16.47 -11.98
C PRO A 29 12.11 15.49 -12.14
N PHE A 30 12.31 14.98 -13.35
CA PHE A 30 13.37 14.01 -13.58
C PHE A 30 14.73 14.72 -13.61
N THR A 31 15.70 14.13 -12.92
CA THR A 31 17.09 14.62 -12.86
C THR A 31 18.04 13.47 -13.18
N THR A 32 19.33 13.78 -13.29
CA THR A 32 20.39 12.77 -13.42
C THR A 32 21.15 12.67 -12.10
N GLY A 33 21.22 11.48 -11.50
CA GLY A 33 21.95 11.25 -10.24
C GLY A 33 21.06 10.86 -9.06
N GLU A 34 21.36 11.37 -7.87
CA GLU A 34 20.60 11.03 -6.65
C GLU A 34 19.14 11.49 -6.76
N ASN A 35 18.22 10.66 -6.24
CA ASN A 35 16.78 10.95 -6.18
C ASN A 35 16.10 11.17 -7.55
N GLN A 36 16.72 10.72 -8.66
CA GLN A 36 16.21 10.87 -10.02
C GLN A 36 14.80 10.31 -10.29
N ALA A 37 14.30 9.41 -9.44
CA ALA A 37 12.97 8.82 -9.54
C ALA A 37 12.01 9.28 -8.43
N THR A 38 12.48 10.10 -7.50
CA THR A 38 11.79 10.41 -6.25
C THR A 38 10.83 11.59 -6.42
N PRO A 39 9.61 11.50 -5.89
CA PRO A 39 8.66 12.59 -5.98
C PRO A 39 9.07 13.77 -5.09
N VAL A 40 8.69 14.97 -5.53
CA VAL A 40 8.78 16.22 -4.77
C VAL A 40 7.39 16.86 -4.65
N ASP A 41 7.29 17.90 -3.82
CA ASP A 41 6.05 18.66 -3.61
C ASP A 41 4.82 17.78 -3.27
N VAL A 42 5.05 16.68 -2.55
CA VAL A 42 4.00 15.73 -2.14
C VAL A 42 3.13 16.39 -1.08
N LYS A 43 1.83 16.49 -1.35
CA LYS A 43 0.85 17.07 -0.40
C LYS A 43 0.76 16.20 0.86
N LYS A 44 0.63 16.87 2.01
CA LYS A 44 0.36 16.23 3.31
C LYS A 44 -0.85 15.30 3.20
N GLY A 45 -0.79 14.15 3.88
CA GLY A 45 -1.85 13.14 3.92
C GLY A 45 -1.65 11.97 2.95
N ILE A 46 -0.66 12.06 2.06
CA ILE A 46 -0.26 10.98 1.17
C ILE A 46 1.25 10.79 1.16
N ARG A 47 1.68 9.58 0.81
CA ARG A 47 3.04 9.27 0.37
C ARG A 47 3.00 8.84 -1.08
N VAL A 48 4.08 9.09 -1.80
CA VAL A 48 4.21 8.67 -3.20
C VAL A 48 5.50 7.88 -3.35
N SER A 49 5.44 6.72 -4.02
CA SER A 49 6.64 5.92 -4.29
C SER A 49 7.53 6.59 -5.33
N ASP A 50 8.79 6.17 -5.39
CA ASP A 50 9.62 6.41 -6.57
C ASP A 50 8.94 5.87 -7.84
N ILE A 51 9.32 6.43 -8.98
CA ILE A 51 8.88 5.97 -10.29
C ILE A 51 9.33 4.52 -10.53
N LYS A 52 8.36 3.68 -10.87
CA LYS A 52 8.53 2.28 -11.29
C LYS A 52 8.45 2.19 -12.80
N ILE A 53 9.49 1.62 -13.41
CA ILE A 53 9.55 1.36 -14.85
C ILE A 53 9.24 -0.13 -15.05
N GLY A 54 8.24 -0.41 -15.89
CA GLY A 54 7.86 -1.78 -16.20
C GLY A 54 8.97 -2.52 -16.95
N SER A 55 9.13 -3.81 -16.66
CA SER A 55 10.25 -4.63 -17.17
C SER A 55 10.26 -4.85 -18.69
N ALA A 56 9.16 -4.57 -19.39
CA ALA A 56 9.06 -4.75 -20.83
C ALA A 56 9.39 -3.48 -21.64
N ILE A 57 9.76 -2.38 -20.97
CA ILE A 57 10.33 -1.17 -21.58
C ILE A 57 11.73 -0.92 -21.02
N THR A 58 12.55 -0.23 -21.78
CA THR A 58 13.80 0.32 -21.25
C THR A 58 13.52 1.69 -20.69
N GLY A 59 14.10 2.04 -19.54
CA GLY A 59 14.05 3.38 -18.97
C GLY A 59 15.39 3.75 -18.33
N ASN A 60 15.95 4.87 -18.78
CA ASN A 60 17.23 5.39 -18.31
C ASN A 60 17.07 6.87 -17.96
N PHE A 61 17.69 7.31 -16.87
CA PHE A 61 17.74 8.72 -16.52
C PHE A 61 18.98 9.34 -17.18
N ALA A 62 18.75 10.29 -18.10
CA ALA A 62 19.80 10.96 -18.85
C ALA A 62 19.33 12.36 -19.24
N ASP A 63 20.26 13.33 -19.26
CA ASP A 63 19.98 14.72 -19.61
C ASP A 63 18.81 15.34 -18.81
N ASN A 64 18.74 14.99 -17.52
CA ASN A 64 17.64 15.37 -16.61
C ASN A 64 16.26 14.98 -17.14
N ALA A 65 16.16 13.79 -17.74
CA ALA A 65 14.92 13.23 -18.23
C ALA A 65 14.89 11.72 -18.01
N LEU A 66 13.68 11.17 -17.83
CA LEU A 66 13.46 9.74 -17.98
C LEU A 66 13.29 9.42 -19.46
N VAL A 67 14.29 8.75 -20.04
CA VAL A 67 14.32 8.34 -21.44
C VAL A 67 13.89 6.88 -21.56
N THR A 68 12.81 6.63 -22.29
CA THR A 68 12.20 5.31 -22.42
C THR A 68 12.07 4.86 -23.87
N SER A 69 12.12 3.56 -24.11
CA SER A 69 11.99 2.97 -25.45
C SER A 69 11.36 1.57 -25.39
N ASN A 70 11.23 0.91 -26.55
CA ASN A 70 10.55 -0.38 -26.69
C ASN A 70 9.07 -0.27 -26.32
N TRP A 71 8.37 0.73 -26.85
CA TRP A 71 6.93 0.83 -26.76
C TRP A 71 6.27 0.12 -27.96
N SER A 72 5.20 -0.63 -27.74
CA SER A 72 4.50 -1.38 -28.81
C SER A 72 2.98 -1.28 -28.76
N GLY A 73 2.44 -0.60 -27.74
CA GLY A 73 1.01 -0.52 -27.45
C GLY A 73 0.73 -0.32 -25.96
N PHE A 74 -0.54 -0.11 -25.62
CA PHE A 74 -1.02 0.11 -24.24
C PHE A 74 -1.04 -1.16 -23.37
N TYR A 75 -0.02 -2.00 -23.45
CA TYR A 75 0.04 -3.29 -22.77
C TYR A 75 0.59 -3.15 -21.35
N ILE A 76 -0.11 -2.39 -20.50
CA ILE A 76 0.25 -2.21 -19.09
C ILE A 76 0.31 -3.56 -18.37
N ALA A 77 -0.59 -4.50 -18.69
CA ALA A 77 -0.58 -5.88 -18.19
C ALA A 77 0.72 -6.63 -18.51
N ASN A 78 1.39 -6.30 -19.61
CA ASN A 78 2.66 -6.91 -20.01
C ASN A 78 3.86 -6.11 -19.49
N HIS A 79 3.70 -5.39 -18.38
CA HIS A 79 4.74 -4.57 -17.77
C HIS A 79 5.32 -3.49 -18.68
N ARG A 80 4.49 -2.90 -19.56
CA ARG A 80 4.86 -1.71 -20.36
C ARG A 80 4.22 -0.46 -19.76
N TYR A 81 4.86 0.10 -18.74
CA TYR A 81 4.38 1.31 -18.08
C TYR A 81 5.52 2.09 -17.42
N VAL A 82 5.30 3.40 -17.27
CA VAL A 82 5.97 4.24 -16.25
C VAL A 82 4.92 4.53 -15.19
N GLY A 83 5.18 4.20 -13.93
CA GLY A 83 4.16 4.22 -12.90
C GLY A 83 4.67 4.59 -11.52
N PHE A 84 3.74 4.78 -10.58
CA PHE A 84 4.02 5.14 -9.20
C PHE A 84 2.85 4.72 -8.32
N GLU A 85 3.08 4.60 -7.02
CA GLU A 85 2.06 4.28 -6.02
C GLU A 85 1.77 5.53 -5.20
N ILE A 86 0.48 5.84 -5.00
CA ILE A 86 0.05 6.76 -3.96
C ILE A 86 -0.45 5.92 -2.80
N ILE A 87 0.16 6.13 -1.64
CA ILE A 87 -0.17 5.49 -0.38
C ILE A 87 -0.91 6.54 0.44
N SER A 88 -2.17 6.27 0.78
CA SER A 88 -2.94 7.17 1.63
C SER A 88 -2.52 6.99 3.08
N ASN A 89 -2.42 8.08 3.82
CA ASN A 89 -2.31 7.99 5.27
C ASN A 89 -3.65 7.47 5.85
N PRO A 90 -3.63 6.66 6.93
CA PRO A 90 -4.85 6.29 7.64
C PRO A 90 -5.65 7.54 7.98
N LEU A 91 -6.93 7.55 7.65
CA LEU A 91 -7.91 8.66 7.73
C LEU A 91 -7.96 9.64 6.55
N TYR A 92 -6.93 9.69 5.72
CA TYR A 92 -6.97 10.48 4.49
C TYR A 92 -7.59 9.65 3.38
N SER A 93 -8.26 10.34 2.47
CA SER A 93 -8.50 9.82 1.13
C SER A 93 -7.92 10.78 0.11
N PHE A 94 -7.70 10.30 -1.10
CA PHE A 94 -7.25 11.15 -2.17
C PHE A 94 -8.03 10.85 -3.42
N LYS A 95 -8.05 11.82 -4.34
CA LYS A 95 -8.63 11.71 -5.66
C LYS A 95 -7.62 12.24 -6.67
N VAL A 96 -7.18 11.38 -7.59
CA VAL A 96 -6.42 11.82 -8.77
C VAL A 96 -7.40 12.15 -9.88
N THR A 97 -7.28 13.35 -10.44
CA THR A 97 -8.13 13.82 -11.55
C THR A 97 -7.40 13.75 -12.88
N GLN A 98 -6.08 14.00 -12.86
CA GLN A 98 -5.28 14.23 -14.05
C GLN A 98 -3.80 13.96 -13.77
N ILE A 99 -3.08 13.54 -14.80
CA ILE A 99 -1.63 13.49 -14.82
C ILE A 99 -1.16 14.29 -16.03
N ASP A 100 -0.33 15.31 -15.78
CA ASP A 100 0.38 16.03 -16.83
C ASP A 100 1.75 15.40 -17.07
N LEU A 101 2.09 15.21 -18.33
CA LEU A 101 3.37 14.70 -18.78
C LEU A 101 4.06 15.80 -19.57
N ASN A 102 5.19 16.32 -19.07
CA ASN A 102 6.07 17.15 -19.88
C ASN A 102 7.02 16.24 -20.66
N MET A 103 6.75 16.03 -21.94
CA MET A 103 7.42 14.98 -22.70
C MET A 103 7.73 15.36 -24.15
N LYS A 104 8.67 14.64 -24.75
CA LYS A 104 9.00 14.69 -26.18
C LYS A 104 9.20 13.29 -26.75
N LYS A 105 9.16 13.19 -28.07
CA LYS A 105 9.46 11.98 -28.86
C LYS A 105 10.65 12.21 -29.80
N SER A 106 11.34 11.14 -30.16
CA SER A 106 12.53 11.18 -31.02
C SER A 106 12.24 11.40 -32.50
N THR A 107 11.09 10.94 -33.01
CA THR A 107 10.73 11.05 -34.42
C THR A 107 9.35 11.69 -34.62
N ALA A 108 8.91 11.84 -35.87
CA ALA A 108 7.59 12.38 -36.20
C ALA A 108 6.43 11.42 -35.89
N GLN A 109 6.71 10.16 -35.51
CA GLN A 109 5.72 9.10 -35.32
C GLN A 109 4.57 9.49 -34.38
N ALA A 110 3.35 9.04 -34.68
CA ALA A 110 2.21 9.25 -33.79
C ALA A 110 2.42 8.48 -32.48
N VAL A 111 2.26 9.19 -31.36
CA VAL A 111 2.38 8.65 -30.00
C VAL A 111 1.07 8.91 -29.29
N ASN A 112 0.47 7.86 -28.73
CA ASN A 112 -0.76 7.94 -27.96
C ASN A 112 -0.48 7.53 -26.52
N GLY A 113 -1.26 8.06 -25.58
CA GLY A 113 -1.10 7.84 -24.15
C GLY A 113 -2.39 7.39 -23.49
N ILE A 114 -2.23 6.60 -22.43
CA ILE A 114 -3.29 6.28 -21.48
C ILE A 114 -2.66 6.22 -20.09
N PHE A 115 -3.42 6.51 -19.05
CA PHE A 115 -3.03 6.10 -17.71
C PHE A 115 -4.08 5.16 -17.13
N ASN A 116 -3.62 4.13 -16.44
CA ASN A 116 -4.45 3.21 -15.70
C ASN A 116 -4.16 3.30 -14.21
N TYR A 117 -5.09 2.79 -13.40
CA TYR A 117 -4.93 2.67 -11.97
C TYR A 117 -5.56 1.39 -11.44
N GLY A 118 -5.04 0.91 -10.31
CA GLY A 118 -5.47 -0.32 -9.66
C GLY A 118 -4.74 -0.56 -8.34
N LYS A 119 -5.17 -1.57 -7.58
CA LYS A 119 -4.62 -1.86 -6.24
C LYS A 119 -3.21 -2.44 -6.24
N THR A 120 -2.73 -2.92 -7.38
CA THR A 120 -1.44 -3.60 -7.52
C THR A 120 -0.76 -3.20 -8.82
N PHE A 121 0.56 -3.37 -8.90
CA PHE A 121 1.28 -3.33 -10.16
C PHE A 121 1.22 -4.69 -10.88
N PRO A 122 1.16 -4.72 -12.23
CA PRO A 122 0.80 -3.59 -13.10
C PRO A 122 -0.66 -3.15 -12.87
N PRO A 123 -0.98 -1.83 -12.94
CA PRO A 123 -2.31 -1.33 -12.67
C PRO A 123 -3.23 -1.56 -13.88
N VAL A 124 -3.94 -2.67 -13.89
CA VAL A 124 -4.80 -3.09 -15.02
C VAL A 124 -6.30 -2.95 -14.73
N THR A 125 -6.67 -2.58 -13.51
CA THR A 125 -8.06 -2.58 -13.04
C THR A 125 -8.93 -1.57 -13.79
N THR A 126 -8.48 -0.32 -13.85
CA THR A 126 -9.26 0.76 -14.44
C THR A 126 -8.42 1.52 -15.45
N LYS A 127 -9.00 1.71 -16.65
CA LYS A 127 -8.40 2.52 -17.72
C LYS A 127 -8.89 3.94 -17.63
N GLY A 128 -7.97 4.91 -17.61
CA GLY A 128 -8.26 6.33 -17.79
C GLY A 128 -8.60 6.67 -19.24
N ALA A 129 -8.71 7.96 -19.53
CA ALA A 129 -8.99 8.43 -20.88
C ALA A 129 -7.76 8.28 -21.78
N GLN A 130 -7.91 7.57 -22.90
CA GLN A 130 -6.89 7.54 -23.95
C GLN A 130 -6.83 8.92 -24.63
N LYS A 131 -5.62 9.39 -24.90
CA LYS A 131 -5.35 10.59 -25.68
C LYS A 131 -4.44 10.27 -26.85
N ASN A 132 -4.79 10.77 -28.02
CA ASN A 132 -3.99 10.61 -29.23
C ASN A 132 -3.08 11.81 -29.44
N GLY A 133 -1.89 11.60 -30.01
CA GLY A 133 -0.96 12.68 -30.34
C GLY A 133 -0.36 13.38 -29.12
N ILE A 134 0.13 12.61 -28.15
CA ILE A 134 0.53 13.12 -26.82
C ILE A 134 1.96 13.69 -26.76
N ALA A 135 2.75 13.54 -27.82
CA ALA A 135 4.15 13.99 -27.82
C ALA A 135 4.54 14.65 -29.15
N THR A 136 5.39 15.67 -29.05
CA THR A 136 6.05 16.34 -30.17
C THR A 136 7.56 16.12 -30.12
N THR A 137 8.31 16.55 -31.14
CA THR A 137 9.78 16.48 -31.12
C THR A 137 10.43 17.49 -30.16
N SER A 138 9.63 18.35 -29.53
CA SER A 138 10.03 19.25 -28.45
C SER A 138 9.23 18.94 -27.19
N TYR A 139 9.73 19.37 -26.03
CA TYR A 139 9.00 19.20 -24.78
C TYR A 139 7.68 19.96 -24.83
N SER A 140 6.61 19.25 -24.52
CA SER A 140 5.26 19.79 -24.46
C SER A 140 4.50 19.09 -23.35
N VAL A 141 3.66 19.86 -22.65
CA VAL A 141 2.80 19.30 -21.61
C VAL A 141 1.56 18.69 -22.23
N VAL A 142 1.27 17.44 -21.85
CA VAL A 142 0.05 16.75 -22.21
C VAL A 142 -0.66 16.22 -20.98
N SER A 143 -1.95 16.51 -20.90
CA SER A 143 -2.82 15.98 -19.85
C SER A 143 -3.46 14.65 -20.23
N LEU A 144 -3.31 13.65 -19.37
CA LEU A 144 -4.11 12.43 -19.36
C LEU A 144 -5.11 12.49 -18.20
N MET A 145 -6.36 12.09 -18.42
CA MET A 145 -7.47 12.27 -17.47
C MET A 145 -7.95 10.96 -16.85
N ALA A 146 -8.35 10.99 -15.58
CA ALA A 146 -8.95 9.83 -14.92
C ALA A 146 -10.23 9.41 -15.63
N ASN A 147 -10.64 8.15 -15.43
CA ASN A 147 -11.91 7.70 -15.98
C ASN A 147 -13.06 8.43 -15.29
N ALA A 148 -13.92 9.08 -16.07
CA ALA A 148 -15.07 9.81 -15.54
C ALA A 148 -16.08 8.89 -14.82
N THR A 149 -16.20 7.62 -15.23
CA THR A 149 -17.17 6.68 -14.63
C THR A 149 -16.64 5.94 -13.42
N THR A 150 -15.32 5.88 -13.26
CA THR A 150 -14.68 5.08 -12.21
C THR A 150 -13.59 5.94 -11.59
N PRO A 151 -13.90 6.85 -10.65
CA PRO A 151 -12.93 7.84 -10.19
C PRO A 151 -11.67 7.18 -9.61
N ALA A 152 -10.50 7.79 -9.84
CA ALA A 152 -9.26 7.40 -9.17
C ALA A 152 -9.24 7.98 -7.74
N GLN A 153 -10.23 7.58 -6.94
CA GLN A 153 -10.44 8.04 -5.57
C GLN A 153 -10.50 6.86 -4.60
N THR A 154 -9.76 6.95 -3.50
CA THR A 154 -9.66 5.89 -2.50
C THR A 154 -9.10 6.43 -1.18
N ASP A 155 -9.38 5.73 -0.08
CA ASP A 155 -8.77 5.87 1.24
C ASP A 155 -7.60 4.90 1.48
N ALA A 156 -7.40 3.96 0.56
CA ALA A 156 -6.29 3.00 0.54
C ALA A 156 -5.26 3.32 -0.55
N ASN A 157 -4.22 2.48 -0.66
CA ASN A 157 -3.18 2.62 -1.70
C ASN A 157 -3.75 2.42 -3.11
N LEU A 158 -3.20 3.18 -4.07
CA LEU A 158 -3.50 3.02 -5.49
C LEU A 158 -2.23 3.14 -6.33
N CYS A 159 -2.03 2.17 -7.21
CA CYS A 159 -0.97 2.18 -8.21
C CYS A 159 -1.47 2.87 -9.48
N PHE A 160 -0.62 3.69 -10.09
CA PHE A 160 -0.85 4.37 -11.36
C PHE A 160 0.18 3.93 -12.39
N GLY A 161 -0.22 3.80 -13.65
CA GLY A 161 0.66 3.38 -14.73
C GLY A 161 0.31 4.08 -16.03
N ILE A 162 1.28 4.80 -16.58
CA ILE A 162 1.21 5.47 -17.88
C ILE A 162 1.67 4.48 -18.94
N GLY A 163 0.77 4.16 -19.87
CA GLY A 163 1.05 3.34 -21.04
C GLY A 163 1.18 4.22 -22.28
N ILE A 164 2.18 3.93 -23.12
CA ILE A 164 2.40 4.62 -24.38
C ILE A 164 2.27 3.65 -25.55
N ALA A 165 1.56 4.08 -26.58
CA ALA A 165 1.48 3.38 -27.86
C ALA A 165 2.13 4.23 -28.95
N THR A 166 3.18 3.69 -29.56
CA THR A 166 3.92 4.29 -30.67
C THR A 166 3.50 3.68 -32.02
N GLY A 167 2.40 2.94 -32.09
CA GLY A 167 2.03 2.18 -33.29
C GLY A 167 2.96 0.97 -33.48
N THR A 168 3.58 0.83 -34.65
CA THR A 168 4.43 -0.33 -35.00
C THR A 168 5.93 -0.14 -34.69
N SER A 169 6.35 1.06 -34.28
CA SER A 169 7.77 1.34 -34.02
C SER A 169 8.15 1.05 -32.58
N LEU A 170 8.96 0.01 -32.40
CA LEU A 170 9.61 -0.29 -31.12
C LEU A 170 10.83 0.59 -30.85
N THR A 171 11.31 1.33 -31.86
CA THR A 171 12.51 2.15 -31.78
C THR A 171 12.23 3.59 -31.38
N GLU A 172 10.96 4.00 -31.32
CA GLU A 172 10.59 5.33 -30.87
C GLU A 172 11.00 5.54 -29.41
N VAL A 173 11.77 6.60 -29.17
CA VAL A 173 12.23 7.00 -27.85
C VAL A 173 11.36 8.14 -27.33
N ILE A 174 10.90 7.99 -26.09
CA ILE A 174 10.10 8.97 -25.38
C ILE A 174 10.88 9.48 -24.18
N SER A 175 11.05 10.80 -24.09
CA SER A 175 11.69 11.44 -22.94
C SER A 175 10.65 12.20 -22.12
N PHE A 176 10.65 11.97 -20.80
CA PHE A 176 9.86 12.73 -19.84
C PHE A 176 10.78 13.66 -19.06
N ASP A 177 10.47 14.94 -19.05
CA ASP A 177 11.15 15.95 -18.22
C ASP A 177 10.48 16.03 -16.83
N GLU A 178 9.15 16.03 -16.80
CA GLU A 178 8.38 16.02 -15.56
C GLU A 178 7.09 15.22 -15.70
N ILE A 179 6.67 14.57 -14.60
CA ILE A 179 5.29 14.09 -14.41
C ILE A 179 4.66 14.86 -13.25
N THR A 180 3.53 15.51 -13.48
CA THR A 180 2.77 16.24 -12.45
C THR A 180 1.44 15.54 -12.18
N VAL A 181 1.14 15.24 -10.92
CA VAL A 181 -0.09 14.56 -10.51
C VAL A 181 -1.06 15.57 -9.92
N TYR A 182 -2.24 15.69 -10.53
CA TYR A 182 -3.30 16.61 -10.10
C TYR A 182 -4.45 15.88 -9.43
N GLY A 183 -5.00 16.51 -8.40
CA GLY A 183 -5.99 15.88 -7.56
C GLY A 183 -6.33 16.67 -6.30
N GLU A 184 -6.92 15.95 -5.36
CA GLU A 184 -7.26 16.45 -4.05
C GLU A 184 -6.84 15.42 -3.00
N VAL A 185 -6.25 15.90 -1.90
CA VAL A 185 -6.08 15.10 -0.69
C VAL A 185 -7.19 15.53 0.27
N ILE A 186 -8.12 14.62 0.50
CA ILE A 186 -9.32 14.82 1.30
C ILE A 186 -8.97 14.44 2.73
N LYS A 187 -8.85 15.46 3.58
CA LYS A 187 -8.54 15.31 4.99
C LYS A 187 -9.78 15.01 5.82
N PRO A 188 -9.67 14.20 6.88
CA PRO A 188 -10.69 14.13 7.91
C PRO A 188 -10.78 15.49 8.62
N THR A 189 -11.95 15.83 9.16
CA THR A 189 -12.10 17.04 9.98
C THR A 189 -11.48 16.79 11.35
N ILE A 190 -10.25 17.24 11.54
CA ILE A 190 -9.53 17.20 12.82
C ILE A 190 -9.48 18.63 13.35
N THR A 191 -10.04 18.83 14.55
CA THR A 191 -10.15 20.16 15.19
C THR A 191 -9.32 20.27 16.46
N VAL A 192 -8.62 19.20 16.85
CA VAL A 192 -7.77 19.13 18.04
C VAL A 192 -6.47 18.39 17.71
N PRO A 193 -5.36 18.69 18.40
CA PRO A 193 -4.12 17.94 18.27
C PRO A 193 -4.36 16.42 18.38
N THR A 194 -3.86 15.65 17.42
CA THR A 194 -4.15 14.21 17.32
C THR A 194 -2.94 13.41 16.84
N ILE A 195 -2.67 12.30 17.53
CA ILE A 195 -1.69 11.28 17.12
C ILE A 195 -2.42 10.06 16.58
N LEU A 196 -1.97 9.55 15.45
CA LEU A 196 -2.59 8.44 14.72
C LEU A 196 -1.55 7.36 14.42
N ALA A 197 -2.00 6.13 14.17
CA ALA A 197 -1.16 5.03 13.72
C ALA A 197 -1.88 4.19 12.65
N ASP A 198 -1.11 3.53 11.78
CA ASP A 198 -1.61 2.61 10.76
C ASP A 198 -1.99 1.21 11.29
N ALA A 199 -1.86 1.00 12.60
CA ALA A 199 -2.23 -0.22 13.29
C ALA A 199 -2.96 0.11 14.59
N ASP A 200 -3.91 -0.74 14.97
CA ASP A 200 -4.62 -0.68 16.25
C ASP A 200 -3.96 -1.56 17.33
N SER A 201 -3.04 -2.45 16.95
CA SER A 201 -2.28 -3.31 17.86
C SER A 201 -1.02 -3.85 17.17
N ILE A 202 -0.05 -4.30 17.97
CA ILE A 202 1.20 -4.89 17.49
C ILE A 202 1.27 -6.34 17.96
N ILE A 203 1.40 -7.28 17.01
CA ILE A 203 1.39 -8.72 17.31
C ILE A 203 2.68 -9.39 16.83
N PHE A 204 3.34 -10.11 17.74
CA PHE A 204 4.51 -10.94 17.49
C PHE A 204 4.21 -12.40 17.76
N ASN A 205 4.74 -13.27 16.91
CA ASN A 205 4.59 -14.72 17.01
C ASN A 205 5.92 -15.35 16.61
N THR A 206 6.73 -15.73 17.61
CA THR A 206 8.12 -16.14 17.40
C THR A 206 8.48 -17.38 18.21
N ASP A 207 9.57 -18.02 17.81
CA ASP A 207 10.19 -19.08 18.61
C ASP A 207 11.02 -18.47 19.75
N LYS A 208 11.15 -19.18 20.86
CA LYS A 208 12.02 -18.81 21.99
C LYS A 208 13.42 -18.52 21.49
N GLY A 209 13.98 -17.38 21.92
CA GLY A 209 15.30 -16.91 21.53
C GLY A 209 15.39 -16.30 20.13
N GLN A 210 14.30 -16.28 19.35
CA GLN A 210 14.23 -15.60 18.06
C GLN A 210 13.63 -14.20 18.21
N SER A 211 14.29 -13.22 17.61
CA SER A 211 13.81 -11.85 17.58
C SER A 211 12.90 -11.60 16.38
N GLN A 212 11.88 -10.79 16.56
CA GLN A 212 11.03 -10.29 15.48
C GLN A 212 10.91 -8.78 15.53
N THR A 213 10.75 -8.19 14.34
CA THR A 213 10.55 -6.75 14.17
C THR A 213 9.21 -6.50 13.50
N ARG A 214 8.45 -5.55 14.04
CA ARG A 214 7.22 -5.03 13.44
C ARG A 214 7.40 -3.55 13.20
N LYS A 215 6.93 -3.11 12.05
CA LYS A 215 6.95 -1.72 11.63
C LYS A 215 5.54 -1.17 11.74
N ILE A 216 5.41 -0.03 12.40
CA ILE A 216 4.18 0.77 12.40
C ILE A 216 4.49 2.15 11.84
N THR A 217 3.49 2.81 11.28
CA THR A 217 3.60 4.19 10.80
C THR A 217 2.71 5.07 11.66
N VAL A 218 3.30 6.13 12.22
CA VAL A 218 2.63 7.08 13.13
C VAL A 218 2.54 8.44 12.47
N PHE A 219 1.41 9.10 12.66
CA PHE A 219 1.09 10.40 12.07
C PHE A 219 0.66 11.39 13.13
N GLY A 220 0.80 12.67 12.81
CA GLY A 220 0.50 13.78 13.71
C GLY A 220 -0.25 14.90 12.99
N GLU A 221 -1.32 15.36 13.62
CA GLU A 221 -2.17 16.45 13.12
C GLU A 221 -2.35 17.52 14.18
N LEU A 222 -2.14 18.79 13.77
CA LEU A 222 -2.22 19.95 14.65
C LEU A 222 -1.32 19.84 15.90
N LEU A 223 -0.18 19.14 15.79
CA LEU A 223 0.83 19.06 16.84
C LEU A 223 1.81 20.21 16.67
N GLU A 224 2.19 20.86 17.77
CA GLU A 224 3.23 21.89 17.79
C GLU A 224 4.54 21.35 18.35
N ASN A 225 4.46 20.30 19.17
CA ASN A 225 5.61 19.75 19.89
C ASN A 225 6.05 18.38 19.37
N THR A 226 7.34 18.09 19.58
CA THR A 226 7.91 16.75 19.38
C THR A 226 7.18 15.74 20.26
N VAL A 227 6.90 14.55 19.74
CA VAL A 227 6.31 13.46 20.52
C VAL A 227 7.41 12.57 21.10
N GLU A 228 7.18 12.07 22.31
CA GLU A 228 7.95 11.01 22.94
C GLU A 228 7.33 9.64 22.62
N ILE A 229 8.18 8.64 22.41
CA ILE A 229 7.77 7.28 22.07
C ILE A 229 8.40 6.34 23.10
N SER A 230 7.58 5.57 23.79
CA SER A 230 8.03 4.65 24.84
C SER A 230 7.22 3.36 24.87
N ILE A 231 7.80 2.30 25.45
CA ILE A 231 7.09 1.05 25.75
C ILE A 231 6.86 0.95 27.25
N VAL A 232 5.61 0.82 27.64
CA VAL A 232 5.18 0.71 29.04
C VAL A 232 4.47 -0.63 29.29
N GLY A 233 4.33 -1.02 30.56
CA GLY A 233 3.66 -2.25 30.98
C GLY A 233 4.60 -3.32 31.54
N ASP A 234 4.00 -4.38 32.08
CA ASP A 234 4.66 -5.35 32.98
C ASP A 234 5.77 -6.18 32.31
N THR A 235 5.69 -6.40 31.00
CA THR A 235 6.69 -7.16 30.23
C THR A 235 7.46 -6.32 29.22
N ASN A 236 7.49 -4.99 29.41
CA ASN A 236 8.12 -4.05 28.48
C ASN A 236 9.62 -4.35 28.22
N ALA A 237 10.32 -4.96 29.18
CA ALA A 237 11.74 -5.32 29.06
C ALA A 237 12.05 -6.27 27.89
N HIS A 238 11.04 -6.97 27.33
CA HIS A 238 11.18 -7.84 26.17
C HIS A 238 11.01 -7.13 24.83
N PHE A 239 10.72 -5.83 24.87
CA PHE A 239 10.48 -5.02 23.69
C PHE A 239 11.47 -3.86 23.62
N SER A 240 11.83 -3.45 22.40
CA SER A 240 12.67 -2.28 22.19
C SER A 240 12.24 -1.49 20.96
N LEU A 241 12.59 -0.21 20.96
CA LEU A 241 12.33 0.72 19.87
C LEU A 241 13.61 1.08 19.14
N ASP A 242 13.51 1.32 17.84
CA ASP A 242 14.59 1.94 17.06
C ASP A 242 14.74 3.44 17.36
N GLN A 243 13.69 4.08 17.88
CA GLN A 243 13.66 5.51 18.20
C GLN A 243 12.69 5.83 19.33
N HIS A 244 12.98 6.90 20.06
CA HIS A 244 12.24 7.30 21.27
C HIS A 244 11.57 8.67 21.15
N SER A 245 11.65 9.30 19.97
CA SER A 245 10.98 10.56 19.67
C SER A 245 10.70 10.71 18.17
N ALA A 246 9.75 11.57 17.83
CA ALA A 246 9.50 12.00 16.46
C ALA A 246 9.11 13.49 16.42
N THR A 247 9.72 14.24 15.52
CA THR A 247 9.37 15.65 15.30
C THR A 247 8.03 15.78 14.58
N VAL A 248 7.37 16.94 14.71
CA VAL A 248 6.11 17.22 14.02
C VAL A 248 6.24 16.96 12.52
N THR A 249 7.28 17.49 11.88
CA THR A 249 7.52 17.32 10.42
C THR A 249 7.66 15.86 10.02
N GLU A 250 8.30 15.02 10.83
CA GLU A 250 8.39 13.58 10.57
C GLU A 250 7.01 12.89 10.65
N LEU A 251 6.16 13.34 11.56
CA LEU A 251 4.80 12.83 11.75
C LEU A 251 3.84 13.32 10.67
N GLU A 252 4.07 14.49 10.06
CA GLU A 252 3.21 15.01 8.97
C GLU A 252 3.18 14.08 7.75
N TYR A 253 4.32 13.44 7.46
CA TYR A 253 4.47 12.52 6.33
C TYR A 253 4.43 11.04 6.75
N GLY A 254 4.15 10.77 8.02
CA GLY A 254 4.20 9.43 8.61
C GLY A 254 5.63 9.01 8.94
N LYS A 255 5.87 8.81 10.24
CA LYS A 255 7.12 8.28 10.78
C LYS A 255 6.98 6.78 11.03
N ASN A 256 7.91 6.01 10.48
CA ASN A 256 7.98 4.59 10.75
C ASN A 256 8.69 4.34 12.08
N ILE A 257 8.06 3.59 12.98
CA ILE A 257 8.65 3.11 14.24
C ILE A 257 8.80 1.60 14.14
N GLN A 258 9.98 1.08 14.49
CA GLN A 258 10.21 -0.35 14.59
C GLN A 258 10.13 -0.79 16.05
N VAL A 259 9.18 -1.68 16.32
CA VAL A 259 9.08 -2.38 17.60
C VAL A 259 9.71 -3.75 17.42
N ASN A 260 10.71 -4.03 18.24
CA ASN A 260 11.39 -5.31 18.28
C ASN A 260 10.90 -6.11 19.49
N PHE A 261 10.75 -7.41 19.34
CA PHE A 261 10.44 -8.34 20.42
C PHE A 261 11.51 -9.44 20.48
N SER A 262 11.98 -9.73 21.69
CA SER A 262 12.84 -10.89 21.96
C SER A 262 12.62 -11.42 23.37
N ALA A 263 12.41 -12.74 23.48
CA ALA A 263 12.28 -13.41 24.77
C ALA A 263 13.09 -14.71 24.78
N GLN A 264 13.84 -14.92 25.86
CA GLN A 264 14.58 -16.17 26.12
C GLN A 264 13.69 -17.24 26.77
N GLU A 265 12.46 -16.90 27.12
CA GLU A 265 11.49 -17.79 27.74
C GLU A 265 10.28 -17.94 26.82
N ALA A 266 9.60 -19.07 26.94
CA ALA A 266 8.32 -19.25 26.26
C ALA A 266 7.21 -18.66 27.13
N GLY A 267 6.22 -18.03 26.51
CA GLY A 267 5.14 -17.37 27.22
C GLY A 267 4.42 -16.33 26.39
N GLU A 268 3.39 -15.73 27.00
CA GLU A 268 2.71 -14.56 26.48
C GLU A 268 3.27 -13.30 27.15
N PHE A 269 3.55 -12.28 26.35
CA PHE A 269 4.10 -11.01 26.79
C PHE A 269 3.19 -9.89 26.30
N THR A 270 2.83 -8.99 27.20
CA THR A 270 1.97 -7.83 26.93
C THR A 270 2.64 -6.54 27.37
N ALA A 271 2.60 -5.56 26.49
CA ALA A 271 3.07 -4.21 26.74
C ALA A 271 2.19 -3.21 25.98
N GLU A 272 2.46 -1.93 26.11
CA GLU A 272 1.80 -0.87 25.37
C GLU A 272 2.86 0.03 24.75
N LEU A 273 2.70 0.33 23.46
CA LEU A 273 3.42 1.43 22.83
C LEU A 273 2.68 2.72 23.13
N LYS A 274 3.33 3.62 23.85
CA LYS A 274 2.82 4.95 24.19
C LYS A 274 3.53 5.98 23.32
N ILE A 275 2.76 6.77 22.59
CA ILE A 275 3.22 7.90 21.80
C ILE A 275 2.52 9.14 22.34
N GLU A 276 3.26 10.07 22.91
CA GLU A 276 2.67 11.21 23.62
C GLU A 276 3.39 12.53 23.36
N SER A 277 2.63 13.61 23.38
CA SER A 277 3.11 14.97 23.63
C SER A 277 2.32 15.55 24.81
N ASP A 278 2.59 16.80 25.14
CA ASP A 278 1.75 17.60 26.04
C ASP A 278 0.34 17.86 25.48
N GLU A 279 0.14 17.69 24.18
CA GLU A 279 -1.12 18.00 23.47
C GLU A 279 -1.99 16.76 23.20
N ALA A 280 -1.37 15.60 22.98
CA ALA A 280 -2.06 14.40 22.51
C ALA A 280 -1.36 13.11 22.96
N ILE A 281 -2.14 12.02 23.04
CA ILE A 281 -1.64 10.69 23.38
C ILE A 281 -2.28 9.61 22.50
N LYS A 282 -1.48 8.66 22.04
CA LYS A 282 -1.92 7.43 21.38
C LYS A 282 -1.26 6.24 22.07
N ILE A 283 -2.08 5.24 22.40
CA ILE A 283 -1.65 3.98 23.02
C ILE A 283 -2.00 2.84 22.05
N LEU A 284 -1.03 1.97 21.78
CA LEU A 284 -1.22 0.74 21.00
C LEU A 284 -0.88 -0.48 21.85
N PRO A 285 -1.81 -1.42 22.06
CA PRO A 285 -1.51 -2.66 22.76
C PRO A 285 -0.53 -3.52 21.95
N ILE A 286 0.47 -4.05 22.64
CA ILE A 286 1.46 -4.99 22.12
C ILE A 286 1.18 -6.37 22.74
N LYS A 287 1.09 -7.39 21.89
CA LYS A 287 0.98 -8.79 22.30
C LYS A 287 2.04 -9.62 21.60
N ALA A 288 2.79 -10.40 22.35
CA ALA A 288 3.77 -11.31 21.80
C ALA A 288 3.62 -12.70 22.41
N VAL A 289 3.81 -13.72 21.57
CA VAL A 289 3.89 -15.11 22.01
C VAL A 289 5.24 -15.67 21.58
N ALA A 290 6.04 -16.09 22.56
CA ALA A 290 7.26 -16.86 22.34
C ALA A 290 6.97 -18.33 22.63
N VAL A 291 7.18 -19.21 21.65
CA VAL A 291 6.94 -20.66 21.81
C VAL A 291 8.26 -21.39 22.06
N GLN A 292 8.28 -22.38 22.96
CA GLN A 292 9.49 -23.16 23.22
C GLN A 292 9.86 -23.96 21.96
N THR A 293 11.09 -23.80 21.49
CA THR A 293 11.65 -24.63 20.42
C THR A 293 11.79 -26.07 20.92
N SER A 294 10.78 -26.89 20.69
CA SER A 294 11.00 -28.30 20.37
C SER A 294 11.00 -28.40 18.86
N ALA A 295 12.01 -29.04 18.28
CA ALA A 295 12.13 -29.21 16.85
C ALA A 295 10.78 -29.65 16.24
N VAL A 296 10.40 -28.98 15.14
CA VAL A 296 9.28 -29.29 14.23
C VAL A 296 7.94 -28.60 14.56
N ASN A 297 7.75 -27.43 13.95
CA ASN A 297 6.47 -26.90 13.44
C ASN A 297 5.22 -27.12 14.31
N LYS A 298 5.10 -26.40 15.43
CA LYS A 298 3.78 -26.04 15.96
C LYS A 298 3.23 -24.86 15.15
N VAL A 299 2.55 -25.15 14.04
CA VAL A 299 1.94 -24.13 13.19
C VAL A 299 0.75 -23.49 13.89
N PHE A 300 1.01 -22.26 14.32
CA PHE A 300 0.11 -21.15 14.60
C PHE A 300 -1.26 -21.19 13.92
N SER A 301 -2.30 -21.29 14.74
CA SER A 301 -3.47 -20.40 14.68
C SER A 301 -4.30 -20.41 15.97
N GLY A 302 -3.77 -20.82 17.14
CA GLY A 302 -4.54 -20.95 18.40
C GLY A 302 -5.78 -21.87 18.32
N LYS A 303 -6.01 -22.50 17.17
CA LYS A 303 -7.23 -23.19 16.78
C LYS A 303 -6.97 -24.58 16.25
N ILE A 304 -5.73 -24.98 15.93
CA ILE A 304 -5.41 -26.33 15.44
C ILE A 304 -4.03 -26.72 15.93
N TRP A 305 -3.88 -27.90 16.52
CA TRP A 305 -2.59 -28.44 16.96
C TRP A 305 -2.60 -29.97 16.96
N THR A 306 -1.43 -30.58 17.05
CA THR A 306 -1.28 -32.02 17.26
C THR A 306 -0.56 -32.30 18.57
N GLU A 307 -1.04 -33.29 19.32
CA GLU A 307 -0.41 -33.86 20.50
C GLU A 307 -0.32 -35.37 20.29
N ASP A 308 0.90 -35.92 20.27
CA ASP A 308 1.17 -37.27 19.77
C ASP A 308 0.56 -37.52 18.38
N ASN A 309 -0.32 -38.52 18.27
CA ASN A 309 -1.09 -38.84 17.07
C ASN A 309 -2.51 -38.23 17.09
N ILE A 310 -2.79 -37.27 17.96
CA ILE A 310 -4.11 -36.65 18.11
C ILE A 310 -4.08 -35.26 17.48
N LEU A 311 -4.95 -35.03 16.51
CA LEU A 311 -5.24 -33.71 15.98
C LEU A 311 -6.33 -33.07 16.82
N HIS A 312 -6.10 -31.83 17.21
CA HIS A 312 -7.04 -30.98 17.93
C HIS A 312 -7.43 -29.77 17.06
N VAL A 313 -8.69 -29.38 17.10
CA VAL A 313 -9.24 -28.23 16.40
C VAL A 313 -10.21 -27.49 17.34
N LYS A 314 -10.05 -26.18 17.53
CA LYS A 314 -10.85 -25.31 18.40
C LYS A 314 -11.30 -24.04 17.66
N GLY A 315 -12.51 -23.55 17.92
CA GLY A 315 -12.95 -22.23 17.44
C GLY A 315 -13.21 -22.14 15.92
N LYS A 316 -13.58 -23.27 15.31
CA LYS A 316 -13.97 -23.44 13.89
C LYS A 316 -15.31 -24.18 13.76
N GLN A 317 -16.27 -23.82 14.61
CA GLN A 317 -17.60 -24.43 14.63
C GLN A 317 -18.24 -24.39 13.23
N HIS A 318 -18.98 -25.45 12.88
CA HIS A 318 -19.74 -25.59 11.63
C HIS A 318 -18.92 -25.60 10.33
N SER A 319 -17.59 -25.58 10.40
CA SER A 319 -16.73 -25.74 9.22
C SER A 319 -16.57 -27.21 8.84
N VAL A 320 -16.41 -27.49 7.55
CA VAL A 320 -15.98 -28.80 7.06
C VAL A 320 -14.47 -28.94 7.25
N LEU A 321 -14.01 -30.06 7.81
CA LEU A 321 -12.61 -30.45 7.89
C LEU A 321 -12.37 -31.66 7.00
N SER A 322 -11.35 -31.61 6.16
CA SER A 322 -10.85 -32.75 5.38
C SER A 322 -9.34 -32.92 5.64
N ILE A 323 -8.92 -34.14 5.92
CA ILE A 323 -7.52 -34.49 6.21
C ILE A 323 -7.04 -35.45 5.13
N TYR A 324 -5.89 -35.15 4.52
CA TYR A 324 -5.26 -35.99 3.50
C TYR A 324 -3.89 -36.46 3.98
N ASN A 325 -3.47 -37.67 3.63
CA ASN A 325 -2.09 -38.13 3.87
C ASN A 325 -1.13 -37.57 2.79
N LEU A 326 0.16 -37.85 2.93
CA LEU A 326 1.19 -37.40 1.97
C LEU A 326 0.95 -37.89 0.53
N SER A 327 0.26 -39.03 0.36
CA SER A 327 -0.12 -39.58 -0.95
C SER A 327 -1.38 -38.91 -1.53
N GLY A 328 -1.96 -37.91 -0.85
CA GLY A 328 -3.18 -37.22 -1.27
C GLY A 328 -4.48 -38.00 -1.03
N GLN A 329 -4.43 -39.13 -0.30
CA GLN A 329 -5.64 -39.89 0.04
C GLN A 329 -6.36 -39.22 1.21
N LEU A 330 -7.68 -39.16 1.12
CA LEU A 330 -8.52 -38.66 2.21
C LEU A 330 -8.49 -39.65 3.39
N VAL A 331 -8.04 -39.15 4.54
CA VAL A 331 -7.92 -39.89 5.81
C VAL A 331 -9.16 -39.70 6.67
N LEU A 332 -9.69 -38.47 6.71
CA LEU A 332 -10.85 -38.12 7.53
C LEU A 332 -11.59 -36.94 6.89
N ARG A 333 -12.91 -36.97 6.98
CA ARG A 333 -13.76 -35.83 6.68
C ARG A 333 -14.82 -35.64 7.77
N GLN A 334 -14.98 -34.41 8.24
CA GLN A 334 -15.96 -33.99 9.22
C GLN A 334 -16.76 -32.83 8.65
N GLU A 335 -18.05 -33.03 8.36
CA GLU A 335 -18.90 -32.03 7.69
C GLU A 335 -19.28 -30.85 8.59
N GLN A 336 -19.29 -31.05 9.91
CA GLN A 336 -19.58 -30.01 10.89
C GLN A 336 -18.68 -30.18 12.11
N LEU A 337 -17.71 -29.29 12.26
CA LEU A 337 -16.86 -29.28 13.44
C LEU A 337 -17.60 -28.75 14.68
N PRO A 338 -17.49 -29.41 15.85
CA PRO A 338 -17.88 -28.83 17.13
C PRO A 338 -16.94 -27.70 17.55
N GLU A 339 -17.23 -27.03 18.67
CA GLU A 339 -16.38 -25.97 19.23
C GLU A 339 -14.95 -26.42 19.47
N TYR A 340 -14.83 -27.66 19.94
CA TYR A 340 -13.59 -28.37 20.16
C TYR A 340 -13.74 -29.78 19.59
N PHE A 341 -12.87 -30.11 18.66
CA PHE A 341 -12.80 -31.39 17.98
C PHE A 341 -11.43 -32.01 18.21
N GLN A 342 -11.40 -33.31 18.45
CA GLN A 342 -10.16 -34.07 18.49
C GLN A 342 -10.33 -35.40 17.77
N THR A 343 -9.29 -35.85 17.08
CA THR A 343 -9.28 -37.14 16.39
C THR A 343 -7.89 -37.74 16.39
N LYS A 344 -7.82 -39.06 16.52
CA LYS A 344 -6.56 -39.79 16.36
C LYS A 344 -6.27 -40.00 14.87
N LEU A 345 -5.05 -39.70 14.45
CA LEU A 345 -4.56 -39.93 13.09
C LEU A 345 -3.96 -41.35 12.98
N PRO A 346 -4.00 -41.98 11.79
CA PRO A 346 -3.64 -43.39 11.60
C PRO A 346 -2.20 -43.73 11.99
N GLY A 347 -1.30 -42.75 11.95
CA GLY A 347 0.07 -42.91 12.39
C GLY A 347 0.90 -41.65 12.18
N LYS A 348 2.18 -41.80 12.48
CA LYS A 348 3.20 -40.77 12.32
C LYS A 348 3.38 -40.48 10.83
N GLY A 349 3.47 -39.20 10.45
CA GLY A 349 3.57 -38.80 9.06
C GLY A 349 3.12 -37.38 8.78
N VAL A 350 3.16 -37.00 7.50
CA VAL A 350 2.72 -35.68 7.03
C VAL A 350 1.27 -35.77 6.55
N TYR A 351 0.46 -34.82 6.99
CA TYR A 351 -0.93 -34.68 6.57
C TYR A 351 -1.23 -33.26 6.08
N PHE A 352 -2.25 -33.13 5.24
CA PHE A 352 -2.77 -31.86 4.73
C PHE A 352 -4.21 -31.68 5.19
N LEU A 353 -4.50 -30.56 5.85
CA LEU A 353 -5.83 -30.19 6.31
C LEU A 353 -6.41 -29.16 5.37
N LYS A 354 -7.65 -29.39 4.94
CA LYS A 354 -8.47 -28.41 4.25
C LYS A 354 -9.66 -28.08 5.14
N MET A 355 -9.92 -26.79 5.33
CA MET A 355 -11.08 -26.33 6.11
C MET A 355 -11.87 -25.26 5.37
N GLY A 356 -13.19 -25.31 5.53
CA GLY A 356 -14.13 -24.32 4.97
C GLY A 356 -14.90 -24.84 3.76
N ASN A 357 -16.01 -24.16 3.47
CA ASN A 357 -16.90 -24.50 2.34
C ASN A 357 -16.50 -23.78 1.06
N ASP A 358 -15.87 -22.60 1.17
CA ASP A 358 -15.46 -21.77 0.04
C ASP A 358 -14.06 -21.17 0.31
N GLY A 359 -13.06 -21.59 -0.49
CA GLY A 359 -11.70 -21.02 -0.45
C GLY A 359 -10.60 -21.97 0.02
N MET A 360 -9.53 -22.09 -0.79
CA MET A 360 -8.45 -23.07 -0.68
C MET A 360 -7.41 -22.79 0.43
N SER A 361 -7.80 -22.74 1.71
CA SER A 361 -6.80 -22.80 2.78
C SER A 361 -6.44 -24.27 3.06
N VAL A 362 -5.29 -24.71 2.56
CA VAL A 362 -4.69 -26.02 2.87
C VAL A 362 -3.52 -25.82 3.83
N GLN A 363 -3.55 -26.50 4.98
CA GLN A 363 -2.54 -26.42 6.02
C GLN A 363 -1.80 -27.75 6.14
N LYS A 364 -0.47 -27.73 6.13
CA LYS A 364 0.35 -28.93 6.38
C LYS A 364 0.52 -29.15 7.88
N ILE A 365 0.32 -30.37 8.35
CA ILE A 365 0.69 -30.83 9.69
C ILE A 365 1.66 -32.02 9.62
N VAL A 366 2.46 -32.20 10.65
CA VAL A 366 3.39 -33.32 10.79
C VAL A 366 3.13 -33.98 12.14
N VAL A 367 2.78 -35.26 12.12
CA VAL A 367 2.49 -36.09 13.29
C VAL A 367 3.72 -36.94 13.58
N GLN A 368 4.21 -36.93 14.82
CA GLN A 368 5.50 -37.51 15.20
C GLN A 368 5.44 -38.80 15.98
#